data_AF-A0A2C4PU02-F1
#
_entry.id   AF-A0A2C4PU02-F1
#
_cell.length_a   1.000
_cell.length_b   1.000
_cell.length_c   1.000
_cell.angle_alpha   90.00
_cell.angle_beta   90.00
_cell.angle_gamma   90.00
#
_symmetry.space_group_name_H-M   'P 1'
#
loop_
_entity.id
_entity.type
_entity.pdbx_description
1 polymer ?
#
loop_
_entity_poly.entity_id
_entity_poly.type
_entity_poly.pdbx_seq_one_letter_code
_entity_poly.pdbx_strand_id
1 'polypeptide(L)' 'MSTIRRQVTMDQATEDYIKDYMEEHGIRYTGEAMGRICKEHEAAKSTEWSLNYITEVVSKNLHDVLKS' A
#
# COMPACT_ATOMS: atom_id res chain seq x y z
N MET A 1 -4.35 4.77 -21.92
CA MET A 1 -3.14 4.41 -21.14
C MET A 1 -2.42 3.31 -21.89
N SER A 2 -1.10 3.40 -22.02
CA SER A 2 -0.29 2.34 -22.64
C SER A 2 -0.08 1.18 -21.65
N THR A 3 -0.35 -0.04 -22.09
CA THR A 3 -0.14 -1.26 -21.30
C THR A 3 1.21 -1.88 -21.65
N ILE A 4 2.05 -2.16 -20.66
CA ILE A 4 3.35 -2.82 -20.86
C ILE A 4 3.22 -4.28 -20.43
N ARG A 5 3.55 -5.22 -21.31
CA ARG A 5 3.62 -6.65 -20.99
C ARG A 5 5.02 -7.00 -20.51
N ARG A 6 5.12 -7.67 -19.36
CA ARG A 6 6.38 -8.14 -18.78
C ARG A 6 6.21 -9.55 -18.23
N GLN A 7 7.25 -10.37 -18.33
CA GLN A 7 7.36 -11.60 -17.54
C GLN A 7 7.98 -11.25 -16.19
N VAL A 8 7.47 -11.87 -15.13
CA VAL A 8 7.93 -11.67 -13.75
C VAL A 8 8.14 -13.04 -13.12
N THR A 9 9.23 -13.19 -12.39
CA THR A 9 9.47 -14.35 -11.54
C THR A 9 9.19 -13.96 -10.09
N MET A 10 8.44 -14.79 -9.38
CA MET A 10 8.14 -14.60 -7.96
C MET A 10 8.14 -15.95 -7.25
N ASP A 11 8.25 -15.94 -5.93
CA ASP A 11 8.12 -17.14 -5.11
C ASP A 11 6.66 -17.62 -5.06
N GLN A 12 6.47 -18.86 -4.58
CA GLN A 12 5.15 -19.50 -4.51
C GLN A 12 4.19 -18.76 -3.58
N ALA A 13 4.66 -18.23 -2.44
CA ALA A 13 3.80 -17.56 -1.48
C ALA A 13 3.26 -16.24 -2.05
N THR A 14 4.07 -15.52 -2.83
CA THR A 14 3.62 -14.32 -3.56
C THR A 14 2.56 -14.67 -4.61
N GLU A 15 2.75 -15.76 -5.38
CA GLU A 15 1.76 -16.22 -6.37
C GLU A 15 0.44 -16.63 -5.70
N ASP A 16 0.50 -17.37 -4.59
CA ASP A 16 -0.68 -17.81 -3.85
C ASP A 16 -1.46 -16.62 -3.29
N TYR A 17 -0.77 -15.64 -2.70
CA TYR A 17 -1.39 -14.39 -2.24
C TYR A 17 -2.14 -13.65 -3.35
N ILE A 18 -1.54 -13.56 -4.55
CA ILE A 18 -2.19 -12.88 -5.68
C ILE A 18 -3.44 -13.64 -6.12
N LYS A 19 -3.42 -14.98 -6.10
CA LYS A 19 -4.60 -15.79 -6.43
C LYS A 19 -5.72 -15.62 -5.42
N ASP A 20 -5.42 -15.65 -4.13
CA ASP A 20 -6.40 -15.44 -3.07
C ASP A 20 -7.04 -14.05 -3.21
N TYR A 21 -6.22 -13.03 -3.44
CA TYR A 21 -6.68 -11.66 -3.70
C TYR A 21 -7.56 -11.56 -4.97
N MET A 22 -7.20 -12.30 -6.02
CA MET A 22 -8.00 -12.37 -7.25
C MET A 22 -9.37 -13.00 -6.99
N GLU A 23 -9.44 -14.07 -6.20
CA GLU A 23 -10.70 -14.73 -5.83
C GLU A 23 -11.57 -13.81 -4.97
N GLU A 24 -11.00 -13.22 -3.92
CA GLU A 24 -11.70 -12.31 -2.99
C GLU A 24 -12.34 -11.12 -3.72
N HIS A 25 -11.63 -10.56 -4.70
CA HIS A 25 -12.07 -9.35 -5.41
C HIS A 25 -12.68 -9.62 -6.78
N GLY A 26 -12.85 -10.88 -7.19
CA GLY A 26 -13.43 -11.27 -8.48
C GLY A 26 -12.61 -10.79 -9.69
N ILE A 27 -11.28 -10.75 -9.57
CA ILE A 27 -10.36 -10.26 -10.59
C ILE A 27 -9.94 -11.40 -11.51
N ARG A 28 -10.09 -11.19 -12.82
CA ARG A 28 -9.76 -12.21 -13.84
C ARG A 28 -8.27 -12.26 -14.21
N TYR A 29 -7.59 -11.12 -14.16
CA TYR A 29 -6.23 -10.99 -14.69
C TYR A 29 -5.22 -10.64 -13.60
N THR A 30 -4.14 -11.41 -13.50
CA THR A 30 -3.05 -11.21 -12.54
C THR A 30 -2.46 -9.80 -12.60
N GLY A 31 -2.29 -9.25 -13.82
CA GLY A 31 -1.76 -7.89 -13.99
C GLY A 31 -2.69 -6.80 -13.43
N GLU A 32 -4.00 -7.04 -13.44
CA GLU A 32 -4.98 -6.15 -12.80
C GLU A 32 -4.90 -6.23 -11.28
N ALA A 33 -4.83 -7.45 -10.73
CA ALA A 33 -4.64 -7.68 -9.30
C ALA A 33 -3.36 -7.02 -8.77
N MET A 34 -2.23 -7.26 -9.43
CA MET A 34 -0.95 -6.61 -9.08
C MET A 34 -1.05 -5.07 -9.14
N GLY A 35 -1.71 -4.54 -10.17
CA GLY A 35 -1.90 -3.10 -10.31
C GLY A 35 -2.73 -2.50 -9.17
N ARG A 36 -3.74 -3.23 -8.68
CA ARG A 36 -4.57 -2.81 -7.56
C ARG A 36 -3.82 -2.90 -6.22
N ILE A 37 -3.13 -4.01 -5.97
CA ILE A 37 -2.28 -4.20 -4.79
C ILE A 37 -1.25 -3.07 -4.67
N CYS A 38 -0.59 -2.69 -5.77
CA CYS A 38 0.36 -1.59 -5.76
C CYS A 38 -0.28 -0.23 -5.39
N LYS A 39 -1.48 0.06 -5.89
CA LYS A 39 -2.20 1.29 -5.53
C LYS A 39 -2.62 1.30 -4.06
N GLU A 40 -3.08 0.17 -3.55
CA GLU A 40 -3.44 0.02 -2.14
C GLU A 40 -2.21 0.18 -1.24
N HIS A 41 -1.07 -0.37 -1.64
CA HIS A 41 0.21 -0.18 -0.95
C HIS A 41 0.69 1.28 -0.97
N GLU A 42 0.56 1.98 -2.09
CA GLU A 42 0.89 3.41 -2.22
C GLU A 42 -0.01 4.26 -1.30
N ALA A 43 -1.31 3.99 -1.28
CA ALA A 43 -2.26 4.66 -0.40
C ALA A 43 -1.95 4.41 1.08
N ALA A 44 -1.58 3.17 1.44
CA ALA A 44 -1.18 2.82 2.79
C ALA A 44 0.10 3.56 3.22
N LYS A 45 1.12 3.62 2.34
CA LYS A 45 2.35 4.40 2.59
C LYS A 45 2.08 5.90 2.77
N SER A 46 1.22 6.47 1.93
CA SER A 46 0.82 7.87 2.06
C SER A 46 0.13 8.14 3.40
N THR A 47 -0.73 7.21 3.83
CA THR A 47 -1.42 7.29 5.13
C THR A 47 -0.44 7.17 6.29
N GLU A 48 0.50 6.22 6.25
CA GLU A 48 1.54 6.04 7.27
C GLU A 48 2.40 7.30 7.42
N TRP A 49 2.82 7.91 6.32
CA TRP A 49 3.54 9.19 6.33
C TRP A 49 2.73 10.31 6.97
N SER A 50 1.44 10.40 6.65
CA SER A 50 0.56 11.39 7.27
C SER A 50 0.39 11.17 8.78
N LEU A 51 0.31 9.92 9.23
CA LEU A 51 0.16 9.57 10.64
C LEU A 51 1.41 9.95 11.46
N ASN A 52 2.59 9.64 10.91
CA ASN A 52 3.87 9.99 11.55
C ASN A 52 4.02 11.51 11.66
N TYR A 53 3.68 12.24 10.60
CA TYR A 53 3.72 13.70 10.60
C TYR A 53 2.74 14.32 11.62
N ILE A 54 1.50 13.83 11.68
CA ILE A 54 0.52 14.29 12.67
C ILE A 54 1.02 14.03 14.09
N THR A 55 1.58 12.84 14.34
CA THR A 55 2.12 12.46 15.65
C THR A 55 3.27 13.38 16.05
N GLU A 56 4.17 13.72 15.13
CA GLU A 56 5.27 14.65 15.38
C GLU A 56 4.76 16.06 15.74
N VAL A 57 3.84 16.60 14.94
CA VAL A 57 3.28 17.94 15.15
C VAL A 57 2.50 18.02 16.47
N VAL A 58 1.69 17.01 16.78
CA VAL A 58 0.94 16.97 18.04
C VAL A 58 1.88 16.83 19.24
N SER A 59 2.88 15.96 19.16
CA SER A 59 3.88 15.78 20.23
C SER A 59 4.66 17.06 20.49
N LYS A 60 5.06 17.78 19.44
CA LYS A 60 5.74 19.06 19.55
C LYS A 60 4.86 20.13 20.20
N ASN A 61 3.62 20.28 19.72
CA ASN A 61 2.68 21.24 20.30
C ASN A 61 2.37 20.93 21.78
N LEU A 62 2.17 19.66 22.15
CA LEU A 62 1.97 19.26 23.54
C LEU A 62 3.20 19.56 24.40
N HIS A 63 4.40 19.25 23.91
CA HIS A 63 5.64 19.55 24.62
C HIS A 63 5.81 21.06 24.83
N ASP A 64 5.50 21.89 23.83
CA ASP A 64 5.60 23.35 23.93
C ASP A 64 4.57 23.95 24.92
N VAL A 65 3.35 23.38 24.98
CA VAL A 65 2.32 23.76 25.97
C VAL A 65 2.70 23.32 27.38
N LEU A 66 3.27 22.13 27.56
CA LEU A 66 3.64 21.59 28.87
C LEU A 66 4.95 22.15 29.44
N LYS A 67 5.77 22.81 28.60
CA LYS A 67 6.99 23.54 29.04
C LYS A 67 6.74 25.00 29.44
N SER A 68 5.53 25.53 29.23
CA SER A 68 5.10 26.84 29.75
C SER A 68 4.49 26.71 31.14
#